data_AF-A0A9E6BLI8-F1
#
_entry.id   AF-A0A9E6BLI8-F1
#
_cell.length_a   1.000
_cell.length_b   1.000
_cell.length_c   1.000
_cell.angle_alpha   90.00
_cell.angle_beta   90.00
_cell.angle_gamma   90.00
#
_symmetry.space_group_name_H-M   'P 1'
#
loop_
_entity.id
_entity.type
_entity.pdbx_description
1 polymer ?
#
loop_
_entity_poly.entity_id
_entity_poly.type
_entity_poly.pdbx_seq_one_letter_code
_entity_poly.pdbx_strand_id
1 'polypeptide(L)'
;MRRELDGYRATRGRSKTRCCRAFGAKDETVQQLAARIDGPVAVIGDLHGQVEQLVALLDRLHETPDFENRWLVFIGDFVDRGPDPKGGLDLVTELIRRRPNTTAVCGNHDLAMAAALGLVPTPDYSNWGERWLGHYDSQTTFDSYGASFGDFDELRARMPEQHRQFLATLPWCVEHPQLLFVHAGLDPNTPFDIQIRILREKDFTLNRPQWLCAKSLVRVDGPSDCPFTVVSGHVRVPQVEMRRRRILLDTTGGLGGPLSCVLWPEKQVITSDGEHVAPSASPRSRSWWKVW
;
A
#
# COMPACT_ATOMS: atom_id res chain seq x y z
N MET A 1 -1.38 15.94 -15.67
CA MET A 1 -2.14 14.92 -14.92
C MET A 1 -3.45 14.55 -15.63
N ARG A 2 -4.45 15.45 -15.77
CA ARG A 2 -5.68 15.14 -16.55
C ARG A 2 -5.43 14.56 -17.96
N ARG A 3 -4.55 15.20 -18.76
CA ARG A 3 -4.20 14.73 -20.13
C ARG A 3 -3.54 13.33 -20.20
N GLU A 4 -3.07 12.76 -19.10
CA GLU A 4 -2.39 11.46 -19.07
C GLU A 4 -3.23 10.35 -18.40
N LEU A 5 -4.15 10.69 -17.49
CA LEU A 5 -5.23 9.78 -17.09
C LEU A 5 -6.09 9.41 -18.32
N ASP A 6 -6.29 10.37 -19.23
CA ASP A 6 -6.86 10.13 -20.56
C ASP A 6 -5.97 9.21 -21.44
N GLY A 7 -4.64 9.28 -21.29
CA GLY A 7 -3.68 8.41 -21.97
C GLY A 7 -3.74 6.95 -21.51
N TYR A 8 -3.97 6.72 -20.21
CA TYR A 8 -4.20 5.37 -19.67
C TYR A 8 -5.52 4.77 -20.17
N ARG A 9 -6.58 5.59 -20.31
CA ARG A 9 -7.88 5.17 -20.89
C ARG A 9 -7.80 4.85 -22.40
N ALA A 10 -6.88 5.48 -23.13
CA ALA A 10 -6.80 5.37 -24.59
C ALA A 10 -6.08 4.10 -25.13
N THR A 11 -5.43 3.30 -24.28
CA THR A 11 -4.56 2.19 -24.73
C THR A 11 -5.25 0.83 -24.83
N ARG A 12 -6.48 0.66 -24.31
CA ARG A 12 -7.25 -0.57 -24.52
C ARG A 12 -8.12 -0.48 -25.77
N GLY A 13 -7.49 -0.72 -26.92
CA GLY A 13 -8.23 -0.86 -28.17
C GLY A 13 -7.42 -1.23 -29.41
N ARG A 14 -6.08 -1.15 -29.40
CA ARG A 14 -5.27 -1.55 -30.57
C ARG A 14 -3.94 -2.19 -30.18
N SER A 15 -3.76 -3.40 -30.66
CA SER A 15 -2.45 -4.05 -30.84
C SER A 15 -1.56 -3.22 -31.79
N LYS A 16 -0.25 -3.27 -31.51
CA LYS A 16 0.93 -2.75 -32.25
C LYS A 16 1.50 -1.39 -31.81
N THR A 17 2.58 -1.51 -31.03
CA THR A 17 3.89 -0.88 -31.24
C THR A 17 3.91 0.58 -31.71
N ARG A 18 4.16 1.51 -30.77
CA ARG A 18 5.06 2.68 -30.85
C ARG A 18 4.56 3.80 -29.92
N CYS A 19 5.21 3.97 -28.78
CA CYS A 19 5.68 5.29 -28.33
C CYS A 19 6.68 5.13 -27.17
N CYS A 20 7.82 4.49 -27.44
CA CYS A 20 8.99 4.64 -26.57
C CYS A 20 9.80 5.81 -27.14
N ARG A 21 9.54 7.03 -26.68
CA ARG A 21 10.55 8.09 -26.78
C ARG A 21 11.41 7.99 -25.54
N ALA A 22 12.64 7.52 -25.77
CA ALA A 22 13.71 7.52 -24.80
C ALA A 22 13.92 8.96 -24.30
N PHE A 23 13.62 9.18 -23.02
CA PHE A 23 14.13 10.34 -22.29
C PHE A 23 15.42 9.89 -21.61
N GLY A 24 16.48 10.65 -21.87
CA GLY A 24 17.84 10.29 -21.53
C GLY A 24 18.06 10.10 -20.03
N ALA A 25 18.85 9.08 -19.71
CA ALA A 25 19.41 8.85 -18.40
C ALA A 25 20.22 10.07 -17.95
N LYS A 26 19.70 10.83 -16.99
CA LYS A 26 20.45 11.81 -16.21
C LYS A 26 19.98 11.74 -14.76
N ASP A 27 20.88 11.26 -13.90
CA ASP A 27 20.78 11.17 -12.44
C ASP A 27 19.48 10.57 -11.87
N GLU A 28 19.36 9.24 -11.94
CA GLU A 28 18.38 8.47 -11.14
C GLU A 28 18.84 8.41 -9.68
N THR A 29 18.87 9.56 -9.01
CA THR A 29 19.08 9.58 -7.56
C THR A 29 17.80 9.05 -6.91
N VAL A 30 17.93 7.98 -6.12
CA VAL A 30 16.84 7.34 -5.38
C VAL A 30 16.01 8.40 -4.64
N GLN A 31 14.76 8.61 -5.04
CA GLN A 31 13.85 9.46 -4.29
C GLN A 31 13.40 8.70 -3.05
N GLN A 32 14.13 8.87 -1.95
CA GLN A 32 13.75 8.29 -0.67
C GLN A 32 12.39 8.83 -0.24
N LEU A 33 11.43 7.93 0.00
CA LEU A 33 10.11 8.31 0.46
C LEU A 33 10.17 8.94 1.85
N ALA A 34 9.36 9.98 2.06
CA ALA A 34 9.25 10.61 3.36
C ALA A 34 8.63 9.65 4.38
N ALA A 35 9.41 9.25 5.38
CA ALA A 35 8.96 8.44 6.52
C ALA A 35 8.40 9.29 7.68
N ARG A 36 8.51 10.62 7.57
CA ARG A 36 7.91 11.60 8.49
C ARG A 36 7.26 12.70 7.66
N ILE A 37 5.99 12.95 7.89
CA ILE A 37 5.19 13.93 7.15
C ILE A 37 4.36 14.78 8.10
N ASP A 38 3.88 15.92 7.62
CA ASP A 38 2.99 16.81 8.36
C ASP A 38 2.00 17.47 7.40
N GLY A 39 0.85 17.87 7.92
CA GLY A 39 -0.26 18.46 7.16
C GLY A 39 -1.39 17.48 6.83
N PRO A 40 -2.37 17.92 6.03
CA PRO A 40 -3.49 17.08 5.64
C PRO A 40 -3.03 15.88 4.81
N VAL A 41 -3.69 14.73 4.97
CA VAL A 41 -3.39 13.49 4.24
C VAL A 41 -4.63 12.94 3.55
N ALA A 42 -4.44 12.30 2.41
CA ALA A 42 -5.36 11.39 1.74
C ALA A 42 -4.72 9.99 1.80
N VAL A 43 -5.26 9.15 2.67
CA VAL A 43 -4.74 7.81 2.92
C VAL A 43 -5.46 6.83 2.00
N ILE A 44 -4.73 6.10 1.17
CA ILE A 44 -5.27 5.17 0.16
C ILE A 44 -5.01 3.73 0.62
N GLY A 45 -6.04 2.89 0.61
CA GLY A 45 -5.95 1.48 1.00
C GLY A 45 -5.14 0.61 0.04
N ASP A 46 -5.16 -0.70 0.30
CA ASP A 46 -4.39 -1.71 -0.42
C ASP A 46 -4.72 -1.71 -1.91
N LEU A 47 -3.69 -1.59 -2.75
CA LEU A 47 -3.88 -1.30 -4.18
C LEU A 47 -4.07 -2.57 -5.02
N HIS A 48 -3.22 -3.58 -4.84
CA HIS A 48 -3.24 -4.86 -5.54
C HIS A 48 -3.43 -4.71 -7.06
N GLY A 49 -2.70 -3.81 -7.72
CA GLY A 49 -2.84 -3.62 -9.18
C GLY A 49 -4.22 -3.17 -9.67
N GLN A 50 -5.08 -2.59 -8.83
CA GLN A 50 -6.41 -2.09 -9.21
C GLN A 50 -6.35 -0.72 -9.89
N VAL A 51 -5.65 -0.63 -11.03
CA VAL A 51 -5.28 0.65 -11.66
C VAL A 51 -6.49 1.50 -12.04
N GLU A 52 -7.55 0.89 -12.58
CA GLU A 52 -8.77 1.63 -12.96
C GLU A 52 -9.41 2.31 -11.75
N GLN A 53 -9.40 1.65 -10.59
CA GLN A 53 -9.95 2.20 -9.35
C GLN A 53 -9.04 3.30 -8.79
N LEU A 54 -7.72 3.12 -8.85
CA LEU A 54 -6.78 4.16 -8.45
C LEU A 54 -6.92 5.41 -9.31
N VAL A 55 -7.05 5.27 -10.63
CA VAL A 55 -7.31 6.40 -11.54
C VAL A 55 -8.61 7.11 -11.18
N ALA A 56 -9.71 6.37 -10.99
CA ALA A 56 -10.99 6.96 -10.61
C ALA A 56 -10.94 7.67 -9.25
N LEU A 57 -10.21 7.10 -8.28
CA LEU A 57 -10.01 7.71 -6.97
C LEU A 57 -9.18 8.98 -7.06
N LEU A 58 -8.07 8.98 -7.82
CA LEU A 58 -7.23 10.16 -8.03
C LEU A 58 -7.97 11.28 -8.76
N ASP A 59 -8.81 10.96 -9.75
CA ASP A 59 -9.69 11.93 -10.41
C ASP A 59 -10.58 12.66 -9.39
N ARG A 60 -11.18 11.92 -8.46
CA ARG A 60 -12.02 12.48 -7.39
C ARG A 60 -11.22 13.31 -6.40
N LEU A 61 -10.05 12.82 -5.98
CA LEU A 61 -9.18 13.54 -5.07
C LEU A 61 -8.72 14.87 -5.68
N HIS A 62 -8.49 14.92 -7.00
CA HIS A 62 -8.11 16.15 -7.69
C HIS A 62 -9.17 17.26 -7.65
N GLU A 63 -10.45 16.90 -7.45
CA GLU A 63 -11.54 17.87 -7.28
C GLU A 63 -11.65 18.40 -5.83
N THR A 64 -10.84 17.88 -4.89
CA THR A 64 -10.85 18.36 -3.50
C THR A 64 -10.07 19.69 -3.38
N PRO A 65 -10.56 20.67 -2.58
CA PRO A 65 -9.99 22.03 -2.55
C PRO A 65 -8.52 22.15 -2.17
N ASP A 66 -7.96 21.17 -1.45
CA ASP A 66 -6.59 21.18 -0.95
C ASP A 66 -5.72 20.08 -1.52
N PHE A 67 -6.18 19.43 -2.60
CA PHE A 67 -5.48 18.30 -3.22
C PHE A 67 -4.00 18.58 -3.43
N GLU A 68 -3.62 19.75 -3.96
CA GLU A 68 -2.23 20.07 -4.27
C GLU A 68 -1.32 20.15 -3.03
N ASN A 69 -1.85 20.51 -1.87
CA ASN A 69 -1.09 20.63 -0.63
C ASN A 69 -1.21 19.39 0.27
N ARG A 70 -2.09 18.45 -0.06
CA ARG A 70 -2.37 17.24 0.72
C ARG A 70 -1.38 16.11 0.43
N TRP A 71 -0.89 15.43 1.45
CA TRP A 71 -0.09 14.22 1.26
C TRP A 71 -0.92 13.07 0.74
N LEU A 72 -0.45 12.36 -0.28
CA LEU A 72 -0.99 11.06 -0.65
C LEU A 72 -0.21 9.98 0.09
N VAL A 73 -0.90 9.12 0.84
CA VAL A 73 -0.27 8.07 1.65
C VAL A 73 -0.86 6.71 1.27
N PHE A 74 -0.08 5.89 0.56
CA PHE A 74 -0.49 4.53 0.22
C PHE A 74 -0.18 3.55 1.35
N ILE A 75 -1.12 2.66 1.68
CA ILE A 75 -0.98 1.72 2.79
C ILE A 75 -0.32 0.38 2.41
N GLY A 76 0.23 0.30 1.19
CA GLY A 76 1.01 -0.84 0.72
C GLY A 76 0.18 -1.83 -0.09
N ASP A 77 0.71 -3.03 -0.22
CA ASP A 77 0.17 -4.12 -1.03
C ASP A 77 -0.13 -3.64 -2.46
N PHE A 78 0.91 -3.19 -3.16
CA PHE A 78 0.82 -2.72 -4.54
C PHE A 78 0.65 -3.87 -5.54
N VAL A 79 1.18 -5.04 -5.17
CA VAL A 79 1.33 -6.21 -6.03
C VAL A 79 0.36 -7.34 -5.67
N ASP A 80 0.30 -8.35 -6.52
CA ASP A 80 -0.52 -9.56 -6.41
C ASP A 80 -2.04 -9.32 -6.47
N ARG A 81 -2.80 -10.43 -6.60
CA ARG A 81 -4.28 -10.53 -6.67
C ARG A 81 -4.95 -9.82 -7.83
N GLY A 82 -4.90 -8.50 -7.88
CA GLY A 82 -5.67 -7.74 -8.86
C GLY A 82 -5.06 -7.77 -10.26
N PRO A 83 -5.69 -7.07 -11.21
CA PRO A 83 -5.54 -7.37 -12.63
C PRO A 83 -4.24 -6.86 -13.26
N ASP A 84 -3.61 -5.83 -12.70
CA ASP A 84 -2.41 -5.21 -13.28
C ASP A 84 -1.43 -4.65 -12.23
N PRO A 85 -0.74 -5.52 -11.45
CA PRO A 85 0.29 -5.11 -10.49
C PRO A 85 1.37 -4.21 -11.10
N LYS A 86 1.88 -4.55 -12.30
CA LYS A 86 2.88 -3.73 -12.99
C LYS A 86 2.34 -2.33 -13.29
N GLY A 87 1.15 -2.22 -13.87
CA GLY A 87 0.53 -0.92 -14.18
C GLY A 87 0.26 -0.08 -12.92
N GLY A 88 -0.06 -0.73 -11.80
CA GLY A 88 -0.18 -0.09 -10.49
C GLY A 88 1.13 0.53 -10.02
N LEU A 89 2.23 -0.21 -10.11
CA LEU A 89 3.58 0.28 -9.80
C LEU A 89 4.04 1.37 -10.76
N ASP A 90 3.79 1.23 -12.07
CA ASP A 90 4.10 2.28 -13.06
C ASP A 90 3.41 3.61 -12.64
N LEU A 91 2.12 3.55 -12.30
CA LEU A 91 1.35 4.73 -11.91
C LEU A 91 1.82 5.35 -10.58
N VAL A 92 2.07 4.54 -9.56
CA VAL A 92 2.47 5.03 -8.22
C VAL A 92 3.87 5.64 -8.26
N THR A 93 4.84 5.00 -8.92
CA THR A 93 6.20 5.53 -9.04
C THR A 93 6.23 6.84 -9.84
N GLU A 94 5.46 6.93 -10.92
CA GLU A 94 5.31 8.16 -11.69
C GLU A 94 4.65 9.28 -10.87
N LEU A 95 3.65 8.93 -10.04
CA LEU A 95 3.00 9.86 -9.13
C LEU A 95 3.99 10.43 -8.10
N ILE A 96 4.80 9.57 -7.46
CA ILE A 96 5.83 9.98 -6.51
C ILE A 96 6.85 10.93 -7.16
N ARG A 97 7.29 10.60 -8.37
CA ARG A 97 8.25 11.40 -9.14
C ARG A 97 7.71 12.81 -9.45
N ARG A 98 6.40 12.92 -9.74
CA ARG A 98 5.77 14.20 -10.10
C ARG A 98 5.22 14.98 -8.91
N ARG A 99 4.92 14.30 -7.82
CA ARG A 99 4.26 14.84 -6.64
C ARG A 99 5.05 14.49 -5.38
N PRO A 100 5.96 15.38 -4.94
CA PRO A 100 6.79 15.16 -3.76
C PRO A 100 6.01 14.83 -2.47
N ASN A 101 4.77 15.35 -2.35
CA ASN A 101 3.86 15.04 -1.24
C ASN A 101 3.14 13.69 -1.46
N THR A 102 3.89 12.65 -1.79
CA THR A 102 3.40 11.28 -1.93
C THR A 102 4.35 10.35 -1.20
N THR A 103 3.80 9.48 -0.36
CA THR A 103 4.56 8.45 0.35
C THR A 103 3.74 7.15 0.41
N ALA A 104 4.38 6.09 0.87
CA ALA A 104 3.82 4.75 0.93
C ALA A 104 4.40 4.01 2.13
N VAL A 105 3.72 2.96 2.60
CA VAL A 105 4.31 1.96 3.50
C VAL A 105 4.41 0.60 2.80
N CYS A 106 5.35 -0.23 3.24
CA CYS A 106 5.54 -1.59 2.77
C CYS A 106 4.41 -2.50 3.23
N GLY A 107 3.69 -3.11 2.30
CA GLY A 107 2.74 -4.19 2.59
C GLY A 107 3.42 -5.54 2.74
N ASN A 108 2.67 -6.56 3.20
CA ASN A 108 3.25 -7.91 3.25
C ASN A 108 3.45 -8.51 1.87
N HIS A 109 2.60 -8.19 0.89
CA HIS A 109 2.78 -8.64 -0.50
C HIS A 109 4.04 -8.02 -1.11
N ASP A 110 4.24 -6.72 -0.87
CA ASP A 110 5.42 -6.00 -1.33
C ASP A 110 6.70 -6.57 -0.72
N LEU A 111 6.71 -6.84 0.60
CA LEU A 111 7.84 -7.46 1.28
C LEU A 111 8.11 -8.87 0.74
N ALA A 112 7.08 -9.68 0.52
CA ALA A 112 7.23 -11.05 0.04
C ALA A 112 7.88 -11.07 -1.36
N MET A 113 7.40 -10.22 -2.27
CA MET A 113 7.99 -10.06 -3.60
C MET A 113 9.42 -9.51 -3.53
N ALA A 114 9.65 -8.44 -2.76
CA ALA A 114 10.97 -7.84 -2.63
C ALA A 114 12.00 -8.84 -2.09
N ALA A 115 11.62 -9.62 -1.08
CA ALA A 115 12.50 -10.63 -0.48
C ALA A 115 12.71 -11.84 -1.42
N ALA A 116 11.66 -12.33 -2.08
CA ALA A 116 11.77 -13.43 -3.04
C ALA A 116 12.71 -13.09 -4.22
N LEU A 117 12.73 -11.83 -4.65
CA LEU A 117 13.59 -11.35 -5.74
C LEU A 117 14.98 -10.89 -5.27
N GLY A 118 15.28 -10.99 -3.97
CA GLY A 118 16.56 -10.57 -3.39
C GLY A 118 16.80 -9.05 -3.49
N LEU A 119 15.74 -8.24 -3.40
CA LEU A 119 15.81 -6.78 -3.42
C LEU A 119 16.05 -6.18 -2.02
N VAL A 120 15.84 -6.99 -0.97
CA VAL A 120 16.04 -6.61 0.44
C VAL A 120 16.89 -7.68 1.14
N PRO A 121 17.66 -7.33 2.18
CA PRO A 121 18.62 -8.23 2.82
C PRO A 121 17.96 -9.18 3.83
N THR A 122 17.13 -10.11 3.36
CA THR A 122 16.52 -11.12 4.23
C THR A 122 17.42 -12.35 4.37
N PRO A 123 17.41 -13.05 5.53
CA PRO A 123 18.15 -14.29 5.71
C PRO A 123 17.67 -15.41 4.77
N ASP A 124 18.59 -16.24 4.27
CA ASP A 124 18.30 -17.35 3.34
C ASP A 124 17.25 -18.34 3.87
N TYR A 125 17.25 -18.59 5.18
CA TYR A 125 16.29 -19.49 5.84
C TYR A 125 14.85 -18.98 5.88
N SER A 126 14.58 -17.74 5.41
CA SER A 126 13.25 -17.13 5.46
C SER A 126 12.29 -17.74 4.44
N ASN A 127 12.82 -18.38 3.39
CA ASN A 127 12.07 -19.08 2.34
C ASN A 127 10.94 -18.23 1.71
N TRP A 128 11.24 -16.96 1.40
CA TRP A 128 10.27 -16.01 0.86
C TRP A 128 9.75 -16.39 -0.52
N GLY A 129 10.57 -17.05 -1.36
CA GLY A 129 10.15 -17.52 -2.68
C GLY A 129 8.98 -18.51 -2.60
N GLU A 130 9.12 -19.59 -1.82
CA GLU A 130 8.04 -20.58 -1.65
C GLU A 130 6.79 -19.95 -1.01
N ARG A 131 6.98 -19.11 0.01
CA ARG A 131 5.86 -18.42 0.68
C ARG A 131 5.11 -17.52 -0.27
N TRP A 132 5.81 -16.73 -1.08
CA TRP A 132 5.20 -15.77 -1.99
C TRP A 132 4.41 -16.49 -3.10
N LEU A 133 4.94 -17.58 -3.66
CA LEU A 133 4.22 -18.39 -4.63
C LEU A 133 3.01 -19.12 -4.01
N GLY A 134 3.11 -19.57 -2.75
CA GLY A 134 2.09 -20.41 -2.12
C GLY A 134 0.97 -19.69 -1.37
N HIS A 135 1.15 -18.41 -0.97
CA HIS A 135 0.26 -17.76 0.00
C HIS A 135 -0.19 -16.34 -0.36
N TYR A 136 0.28 -15.78 -1.48
CA TYR A 136 0.06 -14.37 -1.81
C TYR A 136 -0.70 -14.15 -3.13
N ASP A 137 -1.13 -15.21 -3.82
CA ASP A 137 -1.85 -15.12 -5.10
C ASP A 137 -1.08 -14.30 -6.15
N SER A 138 0.22 -14.61 -6.29
CA SER A 138 1.19 -13.80 -7.04
C SER A 138 1.17 -14.00 -8.56
N GLN A 139 0.33 -14.90 -9.09
CA GLN A 139 0.23 -15.20 -10.52
C GLN A 139 0.06 -13.93 -11.38
N THR A 140 -0.86 -13.04 -10.99
CA THR A 140 -1.13 -11.81 -11.75
C THR A 140 0.06 -10.85 -11.77
N THR A 141 0.92 -10.90 -10.75
CA THR A 141 2.19 -10.15 -10.75
C THR A 141 3.07 -10.64 -11.87
N PHE A 142 3.37 -11.95 -11.95
CA PHE A 142 4.18 -12.52 -13.03
C PHE A 142 3.60 -12.20 -14.41
N ASP A 143 2.31 -12.42 -14.59
CA ASP A 143 1.60 -12.18 -15.85
C ASP A 143 1.72 -10.71 -16.30
N SER A 144 1.58 -9.76 -15.37
CA SER A 144 1.66 -8.31 -15.66
C SER A 144 3.04 -7.84 -16.13
N TYR A 145 4.10 -8.55 -15.72
CA TYR A 145 5.47 -8.34 -16.24
C TYR A 145 5.79 -9.20 -17.48
N GLY A 146 4.86 -10.08 -17.89
CA GLY A 146 5.07 -11.05 -18.96
C GLY A 146 6.15 -12.08 -18.63
N ALA A 147 6.30 -12.44 -17.35
CA ALA A 147 7.23 -13.46 -16.87
C ALA A 147 6.48 -14.78 -16.60
N SER A 148 7.19 -15.90 -16.70
CA SER A 148 6.66 -17.22 -16.37
C SER A 148 6.46 -17.34 -14.85
N PHE A 149 5.34 -17.91 -14.41
CA PHE A 149 5.06 -18.06 -12.97
C PHE A 149 6.14 -18.89 -12.27
N GLY A 150 6.72 -18.34 -11.20
CA GLY A 150 7.80 -18.97 -10.44
C GLY A 150 9.21 -18.73 -11.01
N ASP A 151 9.35 -18.11 -12.18
CA ASP A 151 10.66 -17.72 -12.72
C ASP A 151 11.06 -16.34 -12.18
N PHE A 152 11.74 -16.35 -11.03
CA PHE A 152 12.18 -15.13 -10.36
C PHE A 152 13.25 -14.36 -11.15
N ASP A 153 14.12 -15.06 -11.89
CA ASP A 153 15.16 -14.44 -12.68
C ASP A 153 14.57 -13.72 -13.90
N GLU A 154 13.61 -14.36 -14.59
CA GLU A 154 12.87 -13.74 -15.68
C GLU A 154 12.06 -12.53 -15.18
N LEU A 155 11.34 -12.68 -14.06
CA LEU A 155 10.60 -11.57 -13.46
C LEU A 155 11.51 -10.40 -13.11
N ARG A 156 12.65 -10.66 -12.47
CA ARG A 156 13.63 -9.62 -12.11
C ARG A 156 14.24 -8.94 -13.32
N ALA A 157 14.48 -9.69 -14.40
CA ALA A 157 15.04 -9.16 -15.65
C ALA A 157 14.04 -8.26 -16.41
N ARG A 158 12.75 -8.59 -16.36
CA ARG A 158 11.67 -7.83 -17.02
C ARG A 158 11.19 -6.62 -16.18
N MET A 159 11.49 -6.60 -14.89
CA MET A 159 11.10 -5.52 -13.98
C MET A 159 11.92 -4.25 -14.21
N PRO A 160 11.28 -3.08 -14.41
CA PRO A 160 11.97 -1.79 -14.47
C PRO A 160 12.76 -1.51 -13.18
N GLU A 161 13.91 -0.86 -13.31
CA GLU A 161 14.75 -0.51 -12.16
C GLU A 161 14.01 0.35 -11.13
N GLN A 162 13.17 1.26 -11.60
CA GLN A 162 12.34 2.12 -10.75
C GLN A 162 11.41 1.32 -9.83
N HIS A 163 10.87 0.18 -10.30
CA HIS A 163 10.03 -0.70 -9.47
C HIS A 163 10.86 -1.45 -8.44
N ARG A 164 12.04 -1.94 -8.84
CA ARG A 164 12.98 -2.62 -7.92
C ARG A 164 13.39 -1.68 -6.78
N GLN A 165 13.76 -0.45 -7.13
CA GLN A 165 14.14 0.58 -6.16
C GLN A 165 12.98 0.98 -5.26
N PHE A 166 11.79 1.18 -5.81
CA PHE A 166 10.60 1.47 -5.02
C PHE A 166 10.35 0.39 -3.97
N LEU A 167 10.24 -0.88 -4.39
CA LEU A 167 10.01 -2.02 -3.49
C LEU A 167 11.11 -2.18 -2.44
N ALA A 168 12.38 -2.00 -2.83
CA ALA A 168 13.52 -2.12 -1.91
C ALA A 168 13.55 -1.00 -0.84
N THR A 169 12.98 0.17 -1.13
CA THR A 169 13.12 1.36 -0.30
C THR A 169 11.88 1.69 0.53
N LEU A 170 10.73 1.05 0.28
CA LEU A 170 9.49 1.24 1.02
C LEU A 170 9.73 1.29 2.55
N PRO A 171 9.26 2.34 3.25
CA PRO A 171 9.34 2.40 4.70
C PRO A 171 8.33 1.42 5.32
N TRP A 172 8.63 0.85 6.48
CA TRP A 172 7.66 -0.01 7.19
C TRP A 172 6.62 0.80 7.96
N CYS A 173 6.93 2.05 8.26
CA CYS A 173 5.96 3.00 8.81
C CYS A 173 6.23 4.42 8.32
N VAL A 174 5.17 5.24 8.32
CA VAL A 174 5.27 6.69 8.15
C VAL A 174 4.66 7.36 9.39
N GLU A 175 5.36 8.35 9.93
CA GLU A 175 4.92 9.11 11.10
C GLU A 175 4.31 10.46 10.70
N HIS A 176 3.18 10.80 11.32
CA HIS A 176 2.51 12.09 11.23
C HIS A 176 2.15 12.54 12.67
N PRO A 177 2.03 13.85 12.98
CA PRO A 177 1.83 14.32 14.36
C PRO A 177 0.68 13.65 15.14
N GLN A 178 -0.34 13.14 14.45
CA GLN A 178 -1.50 12.46 15.05
C GLN A 178 -1.68 11.00 14.59
N LEU A 179 -0.96 10.57 13.54
CA LEU A 179 -1.22 9.30 12.86
C LEU A 179 0.08 8.50 12.73
N LEU A 180 -0.04 7.18 12.82
CA LEU A 180 1.00 6.25 12.42
C LEU A 180 0.46 5.37 11.30
N PHE A 181 1.10 5.45 10.13
CA PHE A 181 0.78 4.59 9.00
C PHE A 181 1.67 3.35 9.07
N VAL A 182 1.05 2.17 9.08
CA VAL A 182 1.72 0.87 9.09
C VAL A 182 0.77 -0.15 8.47
N HIS A 183 1.27 -1.09 7.69
CA HIS A 183 0.39 -1.89 6.83
C HIS A 183 -0.62 -2.76 7.59
N ALA A 184 -0.22 -3.49 8.64
CA ALA A 184 -1.14 -4.33 9.43
C ALA A 184 -1.55 -3.73 10.78
N GLY A 185 -0.61 -3.32 11.64
CA GLY A 185 -0.93 -2.77 12.96
C GLY A 185 0.22 -2.83 13.97
N LEU A 186 -0.07 -2.57 15.25
CA LEU A 186 0.87 -2.66 16.37
C LEU A 186 0.42 -3.73 17.36
N ASP A 187 1.38 -4.41 17.99
CA ASP A 187 1.13 -5.36 19.07
C ASP A 187 0.72 -4.62 20.36
N PRO A 188 -0.47 -4.89 20.93
CA PRO A 188 -0.93 -4.25 22.15
C PRO A 188 -0.12 -4.61 23.40
N ASN A 189 0.65 -5.69 23.38
CA ASN A 189 1.39 -6.19 24.54
C ASN A 189 2.87 -5.79 24.54
N THR A 190 3.34 -5.11 23.48
CA THR A 190 4.72 -4.66 23.37
C THR A 190 4.78 -3.13 23.50
N PRO A 191 5.69 -2.54 24.30
CA PRO A 191 5.86 -1.09 24.39
C PRO A 191 6.02 -0.40 23.04
N PHE A 192 5.44 0.81 22.89
CA PHE A 192 5.42 1.53 21.62
C PHE A 192 6.84 1.86 21.11
N ASP A 193 7.72 2.29 22.01
CA ASP A 193 9.09 2.70 21.71
C ASP A 193 9.95 1.58 21.11
N ILE A 194 9.75 0.34 21.56
CA ILE A 194 10.40 -0.86 21.01
C ILE A 194 9.92 -1.10 19.57
N GLN A 195 8.61 -1.07 19.35
CA GLN A 195 8.02 -1.36 18.04
C GLN A 195 8.40 -0.30 17.00
N ILE A 196 8.32 0.98 17.36
CA ILE A 196 8.62 2.08 16.43
C ILE A 196 10.11 2.12 16.04
N ARG A 197 11.03 1.71 16.93
CA ARG A 197 12.45 1.57 16.58
C ARG A 197 12.66 0.52 15.49
N ILE A 198 12.07 -0.66 15.66
CA ILE A 198 12.17 -1.76 14.68
C ILE A 198 11.56 -1.34 13.33
N LEU A 199 10.40 -0.68 13.34
CA LEU A 199 9.75 -0.19 12.13
C LEU A 199 10.58 0.86 11.39
N ARG A 200 11.25 1.77 12.10
CA ARG A 200 12.15 2.77 11.51
C ARG A 200 13.39 2.15 10.88
N GLU A 201 13.95 1.14 11.55
CA GLU A 201 15.19 0.46 11.11
C GLU A 201 14.94 -0.57 10.00
N LYS A 202 13.69 -1.05 9.84
CA LYS A 202 13.31 -2.11 8.91
C LYS A 202 14.12 -3.38 9.14
N ASP A 203 13.94 -4.01 10.30
CA ASP A 203 14.68 -5.22 10.66
C ASP A 203 14.29 -6.43 9.78
N PHE A 204 14.96 -6.57 8.64
CA PHE A 204 14.77 -7.66 7.68
C PHE A 204 15.26 -9.02 8.20
N THR A 205 15.90 -9.09 9.37
CA THR A 205 16.26 -10.39 9.98
C THR A 205 15.02 -11.13 10.50
N LEU A 206 13.92 -10.40 10.70
CA LEU A 206 12.63 -10.95 11.09
C LEU A 206 12.00 -11.71 9.93
N ASN A 207 11.86 -13.01 10.12
CA ASN A 207 11.30 -13.92 9.11
C ASN A 207 9.83 -13.56 8.72
N ARG A 208 9.07 -12.97 9.65
CA ARG A 208 7.69 -12.53 9.41
C ARG A 208 7.37 -11.33 10.32
N PRO A 209 7.72 -10.10 9.90
CA PRO A 209 7.49 -8.90 10.69
C PRO A 209 5.98 -8.74 10.98
N GLN A 210 5.58 -8.88 12.24
CA GLN A 210 4.15 -8.92 12.59
C GLN A 210 3.39 -7.65 12.18
N TRP A 211 4.05 -6.48 12.24
CA TRP A 211 3.46 -5.19 11.89
C TRP A 211 3.03 -5.06 10.44
N LEU A 212 3.59 -5.92 9.57
CA LEU A 212 3.22 -6.00 8.16
C LEU A 212 2.37 -7.26 7.90
N CYS A 213 2.61 -8.37 8.60
CA CYS A 213 2.06 -9.67 8.17
C CYS A 213 0.99 -10.29 9.09
N ALA A 214 0.75 -9.74 10.28
CA ALA A 214 -0.09 -10.38 11.30
C ALA A 214 -1.53 -9.86 11.26
N LYS A 215 -2.44 -10.70 10.74
CA LYS A 215 -3.89 -10.45 10.73
C LYS A 215 -4.48 -10.20 12.13
N SER A 216 -3.87 -10.75 13.18
CA SER A 216 -4.26 -10.53 14.58
C SER A 216 -4.10 -9.08 15.04
N LEU A 217 -3.23 -8.29 14.39
CA LEU A 217 -2.97 -6.89 14.76
C LEU A 217 -3.96 -5.89 14.12
N VAL A 218 -4.75 -6.32 13.14
CA VAL A 218 -5.57 -5.38 12.37
C VAL A 218 -6.68 -4.75 13.22
N ARG A 219 -7.37 -5.54 14.04
CA ARG A 219 -8.55 -5.08 14.81
C ARG A 219 -8.26 -4.68 16.25
N VAL A 220 -7.00 -4.54 16.64
CA VAL A 220 -6.57 -4.11 17.98
C VAL A 220 -6.02 -2.68 17.95
N ASP A 221 -6.13 -1.95 19.07
CA ASP A 221 -5.79 -0.52 19.19
C ASP A 221 -4.27 -0.25 19.38
N GLY A 222 -3.43 -1.29 19.33
CA GLY A 222 -2.02 -1.21 19.67
C GLY A 222 -1.77 -0.99 21.18
N PRO A 223 -0.52 -0.71 21.57
CA PRO A 223 -0.14 -0.64 22.98
C PRO A 223 -0.61 0.67 23.61
N SER A 224 -1.01 0.64 24.89
CA SER A 224 -1.71 1.76 25.52
C SER A 224 -0.94 3.09 25.51
N ASP A 225 0.40 3.02 25.52
CA ASP A 225 1.36 4.12 25.48
C ASP A 225 1.59 4.70 24.07
N CYS A 226 1.07 4.09 23.01
CA CYS A 226 1.13 4.66 21.65
C CYS A 226 0.34 5.98 21.59
N PRO A 227 0.98 7.11 21.22
CA PRO A 227 0.33 8.41 21.17
C PRO A 227 -0.46 8.65 19.87
N PHE A 228 -0.36 7.75 18.90
CA PHE A 228 -0.91 7.91 17.56
C PHE A 228 -2.22 7.16 17.36
N THR A 229 -3.04 7.64 16.41
CA THR A 229 -4.05 6.80 15.77
C THR A 229 -3.36 5.93 14.72
N VAL A 230 -3.50 4.61 14.81
CA VAL A 230 -2.86 3.68 13.87
C VAL A 230 -3.75 3.50 12.63
N VAL A 231 -3.19 3.74 11.44
CA VAL A 231 -3.88 3.66 10.15
C VAL A 231 -3.28 2.52 9.31
N SER A 232 -4.11 1.59 8.85
CA SER A 232 -3.68 0.35 8.19
C SER A 232 -4.71 -0.24 7.23
N GLY A 233 -4.27 -1.20 6.41
CA GLY A 233 -5.08 -2.03 5.54
C GLY A 233 -4.96 -3.49 5.94
N HIS A 234 -4.36 -4.31 5.06
CA HIS A 234 -3.96 -5.71 5.26
C HIS A 234 -5.09 -6.76 5.29
N VAL A 235 -6.20 -6.44 5.97
CA VAL A 235 -7.37 -7.33 6.02
C VAL A 235 -8.58 -6.57 5.53
N ARG A 236 -9.17 -7.10 4.46
CA ARG A 236 -10.39 -6.60 3.86
C ARG A 236 -11.49 -6.38 4.90
N VAL A 237 -12.00 -5.15 4.93
CA VAL A 237 -13.19 -4.73 5.66
C VAL A 237 -14.28 -4.33 4.66
N PRO A 238 -15.57 -4.54 4.98
CA PRO A 238 -16.65 -4.20 4.04
C PRO A 238 -16.79 -2.70 3.79
N GLN A 239 -16.30 -1.88 4.72
CA GLN A 239 -16.26 -0.42 4.66
C GLN A 239 -15.18 0.10 5.59
N VAL A 240 -14.74 1.33 5.39
CA VAL A 240 -13.76 1.99 6.26
C VAL A 240 -14.24 1.99 7.71
N GLU A 241 -13.41 1.51 8.63
CA GLU A 241 -13.65 1.57 10.07
C GLU A 241 -12.79 2.67 10.69
N MET A 242 -13.41 3.67 11.31
CA MET A 242 -12.70 4.71 12.05
C MET A 242 -13.07 4.68 13.53
N ARG A 243 -12.05 4.50 14.37
CA ARG A 243 -12.12 4.53 15.83
C ARG A 243 -11.08 5.53 16.35
N ARG A 244 -11.14 5.84 17.64
CA ARG A 244 -10.25 6.82 18.27
C ARG A 244 -8.75 6.50 18.08
N ARG A 245 -8.38 5.22 18.15
CA ARG A 245 -6.97 4.77 18.08
C ARG A 245 -6.67 3.98 16.80
N ARG A 246 -7.66 3.81 15.91
CA ARG A 246 -7.57 2.88 14.79
C ARG A 246 -8.36 3.33 13.57
N ILE A 247 -7.73 3.30 12.40
CA ILE A 247 -8.39 3.46 11.10
C ILE A 247 -8.02 2.26 10.22
N LEU A 248 -9.03 1.60 9.66
CA LEU A 248 -8.89 0.50 8.71
C LEU A 248 -9.56 0.87 7.40
N LEU A 249 -8.82 0.79 6.29
CA LEU A 249 -9.32 1.22 4.97
C LEU A 249 -9.03 0.26 3.81
N ASP A 250 -8.62 -0.97 4.08
CA ASP A 250 -8.60 -1.99 3.01
C ASP A 250 -10.04 -2.46 2.71
N THR A 251 -10.69 -1.85 1.73
CA THR A 251 -12.04 -2.22 1.28
C THR A 251 -12.07 -3.19 0.12
N THR A 252 -10.92 -3.41 -0.53
CA THR A 252 -10.83 -4.21 -1.75
C THR A 252 -10.29 -5.61 -1.48
N GLY A 253 -9.29 -5.72 -0.60
CA GLY A 253 -8.44 -6.89 -0.42
C GLY A 253 -7.77 -7.38 -1.71
N GLY A 254 -7.75 -6.58 -2.78
CA GLY A 254 -7.35 -7.02 -4.13
C GLY A 254 -8.35 -7.95 -4.83
N LEU A 255 -9.52 -8.19 -4.24
CA LEU A 255 -10.51 -9.17 -4.73
C LEU A 255 -11.79 -8.52 -5.28
N GLY A 256 -12.00 -7.23 -4.98
CA GLY A 256 -13.12 -6.44 -5.51
C GLY A 256 -13.80 -5.56 -4.44
N GLY A 257 -14.79 -4.78 -4.87
CA GLY A 257 -15.27 -3.62 -4.12
C GLY A 257 -14.43 -2.38 -4.45
N PRO A 258 -14.82 -1.19 -3.98
CA PRO A 258 -14.15 0.04 -4.36
C PRO A 258 -12.89 0.30 -3.53
N LEU A 259 -11.86 0.87 -4.16
CA LEU A 259 -10.70 1.39 -3.48
C LEU A 259 -11.10 2.61 -2.65
N SER A 260 -10.78 2.58 -1.35
CA SER A 260 -11.14 3.65 -0.43
C SER A 260 -9.96 4.55 -0.10
N CYS A 261 -10.31 5.79 0.21
CA CYS A 261 -9.43 6.83 0.70
C CYS A 261 -10.02 7.51 1.93
N VAL A 262 -9.18 7.81 2.90
CA VAL A 262 -9.52 8.63 4.06
C VAL A 262 -8.86 9.99 3.97
N LEU A 263 -9.66 11.05 3.96
CA LEU A 263 -9.19 12.43 4.11
C LEU A 263 -9.06 12.75 5.60
N TRP A 264 -7.89 13.23 6.01
CA TRP A 264 -7.61 13.71 7.36
C TRP A 264 -7.07 15.14 7.31
N PRO A 265 -7.53 16.07 8.16
CA PRO A 265 -8.28 15.86 9.42
C PRO A 265 -9.80 15.73 9.30
N GLU A 266 -10.35 15.80 8.09
CA GLU A 266 -11.80 15.86 7.84
C GLU A 266 -12.54 14.58 8.25
N LYS A 267 -11.83 13.45 8.34
CA LYS A 267 -12.38 12.10 8.59
C LYS A 267 -13.46 11.72 7.57
N GLN A 268 -13.26 12.15 6.34
CA GLN A 268 -14.15 11.83 5.22
C GLN A 268 -13.62 10.62 4.46
N VAL A 269 -14.55 9.82 3.95
CA VAL A 269 -14.25 8.68 3.08
C VAL A 269 -14.62 9.05 1.65
N ILE A 270 -13.69 8.78 0.74
CA ILE A 270 -13.90 8.84 -0.72
C ILE A 270 -13.57 7.47 -1.27
N THR A 271 -14.44 6.93 -2.12
CA THR A 271 -14.24 5.64 -2.79
C THR A 271 -14.15 5.83 -4.30
N SER A 272 -13.53 4.88 -5.00
CA SER A 272 -13.37 4.93 -6.46
C SER A 272 -14.71 4.95 -7.22
N ASP A 273 -15.74 4.28 -6.69
CA ASP A 273 -17.10 4.26 -7.26
C ASP A 273 -17.94 5.49 -6.92
N GLY A 274 -17.59 6.24 -5.87
CA GLY A 274 -18.14 7.55 -5.55
C GLY A 274 -19.18 7.62 -4.46
N GLU A 275 -19.38 6.56 -3.71
CA GLU A 275 -20.22 6.60 -2.53
C GLU A 275 -19.49 7.34 -1.39
N HIS A 276 -20.09 8.43 -0.90
CA HIS A 276 -19.70 8.99 0.39
C HIS A 276 -20.29 8.12 1.50
N VAL A 277 -19.51 7.13 1.95
CA VAL A 277 -19.92 6.24 3.03
C VAL A 277 -19.50 6.85 4.36
N ALA A 278 -20.47 7.10 5.25
CA ALA A 278 -20.17 7.52 6.62
C ALA A 278 -19.31 6.45 7.31
N PRO A 279 -18.23 6.82 8.04
CA PRO A 279 -17.43 5.84 8.76
C PRO A 279 -18.30 5.05 9.74
N SER A 280 -18.22 3.72 9.70
CA SER A 280 -19.00 2.92 10.64
C SER A 280 -18.38 2.96 12.03
N ALA A 281 -19.19 3.32 13.03
CA ALA A 281 -18.84 3.04 14.41
C ALA A 281 -18.98 1.52 14.62
N SER A 282 -17.88 0.84 14.95
CA SER A 282 -17.91 -0.58 15.29
C SER A 282 -19.01 -0.87 16.32
N PRO A 283 -19.82 -1.94 16.15
CA PRO A 283 -20.64 -2.41 17.25
C PRO A 283 -19.69 -2.75 18.41
N ARG A 284 -19.98 -2.23 19.61
CA ARG A 284 -19.33 -2.68 20.84
C ARG A 284 -19.43 -4.21 20.85
N SER A 285 -18.31 -4.90 21.08
CA SER A 285 -18.25 -6.36 21.19
C SER A 285 -19.45 -6.85 21.99
N ARG A 286 -20.42 -7.50 21.33
CA ARG A 286 -21.44 -8.24 22.06
C ARG A 286 -20.71 -9.40 22.71
N SER A 287 -20.57 -9.31 24.02
CA SER A 287 -20.14 -10.39 24.91
C SER A 287 -20.94 -11.64 24.57
N TRP A 288 -20.30 -12.64 23.96
CA TRP A 288 -20.85 -13.98 23.77
C TRP A 288 -20.74 -14.80 25.06
N TRP A 289 -21.27 -14.22 26.15
CA TRP A 289 -21.55 -14.92 27.40
C TRP A 289 -22.87 -14.39 27.91
N LYS A 290 -23.94 -15.08 27.55
CA LYS A 290 -25.20 -15.25 28.29
C LYS A 290 -26.21 -15.85 27.32
N VAL A 291 -26.67 -17.05 27.67
CA VAL A 291 -28.05 -17.56 27.59
C VAL A 291 -28.02 -19.06 27.20
N TRP A 292 -28.19 -19.89 28.25
CA TRP A 292 -28.40 -21.34 28.37
C TRP A 292 -27.27 -22.28 27.96
#